data_AF-A0ABD4E2K8-F1
#
_entry.id   AF-A0ABD4E2K8-F1
#
_cell.length_a   1.000
_cell.length_b   1.000
_cell.length_c   1.000
_cell.angle_alpha   90.00
_cell.angle_beta   90.00
_cell.angle_gamma   90.00
#
_symmetry.space_group_name_H-M   'P 1'
#
loop_
_entity.id
_entity.type
_entity.pdbx_description
1 polymer ?
#
loop_
_entity_poly.entity_id
_entity_poly.type
_entity_poly.pdbx_seq_one_letter_code
_entity_poly.pdbx_strand_id
1 'polypeptide(L)'
;MGDTIDNMDFHGVGVFDGKLSPDDLKLAREIHRQLCEVVEAGIKSDVPPSPTSGQYSVDCLRDGKLERHLGITSQLPEMLIKNISSLYVRGRNEYLTESRTVVRLDAEVVNVKRENGRFLVSIRFVNGGQYPVRMDTPDKWSKVMGYQLDFGGKNEDGTSKWGASLAGLPLVNQSEFPEGKVDIPAKGSVTFRFLTLPDEKFKRGTYKFNVVVNATATAREVAPSLGRVDFHSDTSRRVPITLDRDWPSTPKELEEFEAMQRAKLSSQPVYPGATFAEDGYYRAVSGSTQRSRFVKAFRAGELAPDMAGVVDERGEAIHGRHSGWFWEADLDAAVRSRPGESCPRSGRWFARVESPLYVWPPTYEDGLNEVIRCKQGELLPASRRANEWALEQVRWEWIGV
;
A
#
# COMPACT_ATOMS: atom_id res chain seq x y z
N MET A 1 -7.00 25.60 -3.23
CA MET A 1 -6.15 24.48 -3.69
C MET A 1 -7.07 23.30 -3.87
N GLY A 2 -7.14 22.74 -5.07
CA GLY A 2 -8.05 21.63 -5.35
C GLY A 2 -7.37 20.32 -4.98
N ASP A 3 -7.92 19.64 -3.99
CA ASP A 3 -7.74 18.19 -3.83
C ASP A 3 -8.55 17.52 -4.95
N THR A 4 -7.90 16.65 -5.73
CA THR A 4 -8.55 15.95 -6.85
C THR A 4 -8.80 14.48 -6.56
N ILE A 5 -8.48 13.99 -5.35
CA ILE A 5 -8.50 12.55 -5.06
C ILE A 5 -9.90 11.94 -5.23
N ASP A 6 -10.94 12.72 -4.94
CA ASP A 6 -12.35 12.30 -4.99
C ASP A 6 -13.05 12.61 -6.32
N ASN A 7 -12.35 13.19 -7.32
CA ASN A 7 -12.94 13.48 -8.62
C ASN A 7 -12.04 13.05 -9.78
N MET A 8 -12.42 11.96 -10.44
CA MET A 8 -11.70 11.37 -11.57
C MET A 8 -11.50 12.30 -12.76
N ASP A 9 -12.29 13.38 -12.87
CA ASP A 9 -12.18 14.37 -13.96
C ASP A 9 -11.05 15.38 -13.72
N PHE A 10 -10.55 15.49 -12.48
CA PHE A 10 -9.45 16.37 -12.11
C PHE A 10 -8.22 15.56 -11.71
N HIS A 11 -7.05 15.96 -12.18
CA HIS A 11 -5.79 15.29 -11.90
C HIS A 11 -4.68 16.33 -11.70
N GLY A 12 -3.63 15.92 -11.01
CA GLY A 12 -2.58 16.84 -10.60
C GLY A 12 -3.06 17.86 -9.56
N VAL A 13 -2.17 18.77 -9.20
CA VAL A 13 -2.42 19.86 -8.25
C VAL A 13 -1.87 21.16 -8.81
N GLY A 14 -2.48 22.30 -8.48
CA GLY A 14 -2.01 23.56 -9.02
C GLY A 14 -2.57 24.82 -8.37
N VAL A 15 -1.97 25.93 -8.80
CA VAL A 15 -2.43 27.29 -8.58
C VAL A 15 -2.85 27.84 -9.93
N PHE A 16 -4.06 28.37 -9.98
CA PHE A 16 -4.70 28.86 -11.19
C PHE A 16 -5.13 30.31 -10.97
N ASP A 17 -4.89 31.15 -11.96
CA ASP A 17 -5.33 32.54 -11.98
C ASP A 17 -6.62 32.62 -12.81
N GLY A 18 -7.73 32.92 -12.13
CA GLY A 18 -9.06 32.94 -12.71
C GLY A 18 -9.75 34.26 -12.37
N LYS A 19 -10.57 34.75 -13.30
CA LYS A 19 -11.36 35.96 -13.10
C LYS A 19 -12.77 35.58 -12.62
N LEU A 20 -13.05 35.86 -11.35
CA LEU A 20 -14.40 35.66 -10.79
C LEU A 20 -15.43 36.53 -11.53
N SER A 21 -16.63 35.99 -11.70
CA SER A 21 -17.80 36.78 -12.11
C SER A 21 -18.06 37.89 -11.09
N PRO A 22 -18.73 39.00 -11.48
CA PRO A 22 -19.07 40.06 -10.55
C PRO A 22 -19.85 39.57 -9.32
N ASP A 23 -20.74 38.59 -9.50
CA ASP A 23 -21.55 38.02 -8.43
C ASP A 23 -20.72 37.14 -7.48
N ASP A 24 -19.81 36.31 -8.02
CA ASP A 24 -18.91 35.51 -7.19
C ASP A 24 -17.86 36.36 -6.48
N LEU A 25 -17.38 37.44 -7.10
CA LEU A 25 -16.51 38.40 -6.42
C LEU A 25 -17.23 39.08 -5.25
N LYS A 26 -18.51 39.44 -5.45
CA LYS A 26 -19.35 40.00 -4.38
C LYS A 26 -19.54 38.99 -3.26
N LEU A 27 -19.82 37.72 -3.59
CA LEU A 27 -19.94 36.65 -2.61
C LEU A 27 -18.61 36.39 -1.87
N ALA A 28 -17.48 36.38 -2.57
CA ALA A 28 -16.15 36.19 -1.96
C ALA A 28 -15.82 37.30 -0.95
N ARG A 29 -16.13 38.55 -1.29
CA ARG A 29 -16.00 39.71 -0.38
C ARG A 29 -16.91 39.58 0.82
N GLU A 30 -18.14 39.12 0.62
CA GLU A 30 -19.10 38.90 1.69
C GLU A 30 -18.66 37.77 2.64
N ILE A 31 -18.15 36.66 2.10
CA ILE A 31 -17.55 35.57 2.89
C ILE A 31 -16.36 36.09 3.70
N HIS A 32 -15.46 36.87 3.09
CA HIS A 32 -14.31 37.46 3.78
C HIS A 32 -14.75 38.37 4.93
N ARG A 33 -15.71 39.27 4.69
CA ARG A 33 -16.31 40.13 5.72
C ARG A 33 -16.88 39.32 6.87
N GLN A 34 -17.71 38.32 6.57
CA GLN A 34 -18.33 37.45 7.59
C GLN A 34 -17.29 36.64 8.38
N LEU A 35 -16.23 36.17 7.74
CA LEU A 35 -15.12 35.48 8.43
C LEU A 35 -14.41 36.41 9.43
N CYS A 36 -14.13 37.66 9.05
CA CYS A 36 -13.53 38.64 9.95
C CYS A 36 -14.46 39.02 11.11
N GLU A 37 -15.76 39.17 10.86
CA GLU A 37 -16.76 39.43 11.91
C GLU A 37 -16.87 38.28 12.91
N VAL A 38 -16.81 37.02 12.44
CA VAL A 38 -16.79 35.84 13.31
C VAL A 38 -15.52 35.79 14.17
N VAL A 39 -14.38 36.16 13.60
CA VAL A 39 -13.12 36.27 14.34
C VAL A 39 -13.21 37.34 15.43
N GLU A 40 -13.77 38.51 15.12
CA GLU A 40 -13.93 39.63 16.07
C GLU A 40 -14.93 39.32 17.18
N ALA A 41 -16.05 38.68 16.85
CA ALA A 41 -17.08 38.30 17.82
C ALA A 41 -16.63 37.20 18.79
N GLY A 42 -15.54 36.50 18.45
CA GLY A 42 -15.05 35.32 19.16
C GLY A 42 -15.88 34.08 18.80
N ILE A 43 -15.19 32.99 18.45
CA ILE A 43 -15.84 31.74 18.05
C ILE A 43 -16.56 31.13 19.27
N LYS A 44 -17.88 31.24 19.30
CA LYS A 44 -18.76 30.55 20.26
C LYS A 44 -19.32 29.31 19.60
N SER A 45 -18.52 28.26 19.50
CA SER A 45 -19.01 26.96 19.04
C SER A 45 -19.06 25.99 20.21
N ASP A 46 -20.25 25.52 20.55
CA ASP A 46 -20.47 24.44 21.51
C ASP A 46 -20.14 23.05 20.91
N VAL A 47 -19.73 23.01 19.63
CA VAL A 47 -19.36 21.77 18.93
C VAL A 47 -17.89 21.47 19.19
N PRO A 48 -17.55 20.35 19.86
CA PRO A 48 -16.17 19.98 20.06
C PRO A 48 -15.47 19.78 18.71
N PRO A 49 -14.21 20.25 18.57
CA PRO A 49 -13.48 20.15 17.31
C PRO A 49 -13.31 18.68 16.92
N SER A 50 -13.85 18.29 15.76
CA SER A 50 -13.57 16.99 15.16
C SER A 50 -12.19 17.04 14.48
N PRO A 51 -11.33 16.02 14.66
CA PRO A 51 -10.02 15.94 14.00
C PRO A 51 -10.08 15.89 12.47
N THR A 52 -11.26 15.67 11.88
CA THR A 52 -11.51 15.70 10.43
C THR A 52 -12.07 17.03 9.91
N SER A 53 -12.21 18.04 10.77
CA SER A 53 -12.78 19.32 10.37
C SER A 53 -11.78 20.12 9.52
N GLY A 54 -12.23 20.57 8.34
CA GLY A 54 -11.44 21.49 7.51
C GLY A 54 -11.03 22.74 8.29
N GLN A 55 -9.89 23.32 7.93
CA GLN A 55 -9.38 24.57 8.51
C GLN A 55 -9.60 25.72 7.54
N TYR A 56 -9.82 26.92 8.06
CA TYR A 56 -9.79 28.16 7.28
C TYR A 56 -8.69 29.08 7.78
N SER A 57 -8.21 29.93 6.86
CA SER A 57 -7.30 31.01 7.16
C SER A 57 -7.86 32.28 6.53
N VAL A 58 -7.91 33.37 7.29
CA VAL A 58 -8.37 34.68 6.81
C VAL A 58 -7.43 35.77 7.32
N ASP A 59 -7.10 36.71 6.45
CA ASP A 59 -6.36 37.91 6.81
C ASP A 59 -7.36 39.06 6.99
N CYS A 60 -7.45 39.59 8.21
CA CYS A 60 -8.39 40.64 8.58
C CYS A 60 -7.63 41.93 8.92
N LEU A 61 -8.17 43.07 8.52
CA LEU A 61 -7.58 44.36 8.83
C LEU A 61 -8.13 44.84 10.17
N ARG A 62 -7.28 44.88 11.21
CA ARG A 62 -7.63 45.34 12.55
C ARG A 62 -6.71 46.49 12.95
N ASP A 63 -7.30 47.63 13.30
CA ASP A 63 -6.55 48.85 13.67
C ASP A 63 -5.46 49.26 12.64
N GLY A 64 -5.75 49.04 11.36
CA GLY A 64 -4.82 49.33 10.25
C GLY A 64 -3.68 48.31 10.08
N LYS A 65 -3.66 47.22 10.85
CA LYS A 65 -2.73 46.10 10.69
C LYS A 65 -3.44 44.88 10.11
N LEU A 66 -2.77 44.19 9.20
CA LEU A 66 -3.25 42.92 8.66
C LEU A 66 -2.88 41.80 9.64
N GLU A 67 -3.89 41.19 10.26
CA GLU A 67 -3.72 40.06 11.18
C GLU A 67 -4.24 38.78 10.53
N ARG A 68 -3.43 37.71 10.59
CA ARG A 68 -3.80 36.40 10.07
C ARG A 68 -4.47 35.58 11.16
N HIS A 69 -5.67 35.09 10.87
CA HIS A 69 -6.42 34.22 11.75
C HIS A 69 -6.59 32.83 11.14
N LEU A 70 -6.42 31.81 11.98
CA LEU A 70 -6.66 30.42 11.66
C LEU A 70 -7.82 29.93 12.51
N GLY A 71 -8.72 29.15 11.92
CA GLY A 71 -9.87 28.59 12.63
C GLY A 71 -10.35 27.28 12.00
N ILE A 72 -11.33 26.67 12.66
CA ILE A 72 -11.91 25.39 12.23
C ILE A 72 -13.22 25.67 11.52
N THR A 73 -13.37 25.19 10.28
CA THR A 73 -14.53 25.48 9.42
C THR A 73 -15.84 24.99 10.03
N SER A 74 -15.84 23.90 10.81
CA SER A 74 -17.03 23.38 11.51
C SER A 74 -17.54 24.28 12.64
N GLN A 75 -16.76 25.26 13.07
CA GLN A 75 -17.15 26.24 14.09
C GLN A 75 -17.78 27.51 13.52
N LEU A 76 -17.83 27.63 12.18
CA LEU A 76 -18.44 28.76 11.49
C LEU A 76 -19.97 28.62 11.45
N PRO A 77 -20.72 29.73 11.33
CA PRO A 77 -22.16 29.69 11.07
C PRO A 77 -22.48 28.84 9.82
N GLU A 78 -23.54 28.03 9.87
CA GLU A 78 -23.90 27.09 8.81
C GLU A 78 -24.03 27.75 7.43
N MET A 79 -24.61 28.95 7.38
CA MET A 79 -24.75 29.72 6.13
C MET A 79 -23.39 30.16 5.55
N LEU A 80 -22.42 30.49 6.40
CA LEU A 80 -21.08 30.83 5.96
C LEU A 80 -20.36 29.59 5.41
N ILE A 81 -20.51 28.43 6.06
CA ILE A 81 -20.01 27.14 5.56
C ILE A 81 -20.59 26.81 4.18
N LYS A 82 -21.91 26.97 4.00
CA LYS A 82 -22.57 26.75 2.70
C LYS A 82 -22.05 27.69 1.62
N ASN A 83 -21.86 28.97 1.94
CA ASN A 83 -21.34 29.95 0.98
C ASN A 83 -19.89 29.66 0.57
N ILE A 84 -19.02 29.35 1.53
CA ILE A 84 -17.64 28.94 1.27
C ILE A 84 -17.61 27.70 0.36
N SER A 85 -18.43 26.70 0.69
CA SER A 85 -18.52 25.45 -0.08
C SER A 85 -19.05 25.70 -1.49
N SER A 86 -20.08 26.52 -1.64
CA SER A 86 -20.67 26.88 -2.94
C SER A 86 -19.67 27.64 -3.82
N LEU A 87 -18.98 28.63 -3.27
CA LEU A 87 -17.95 29.37 -3.99
C LEU A 87 -16.77 28.47 -4.38
N TYR A 88 -16.38 27.53 -3.51
CA TYR A 88 -15.36 26.53 -3.83
C TYR A 88 -15.78 25.63 -4.99
N VAL A 89 -17.00 25.07 -4.95
CA VAL A 89 -17.52 24.19 -6.00
C VAL A 89 -17.66 24.92 -7.33
N ARG A 90 -18.18 26.16 -7.35
CA ARG A 90 -18.22 26.99 -8.57
C ARG A 90 -16.82 27.35 -9.06
N GLY A 91 -15.95 27.80 -8.16
CA GLY A 91 -14.52 28.02 -8.39
C GLY A 91 -13.87 26.85 -9.13
N ARG A 92 -14.10 25.63 -8.65
CA ARG A 92 -13.59 24.40 -9.24
C ARG A 92 -14.24 24.08 -10.58
N ASN A 93 -15.57 24.09 -10.67
CA ASN A 93 -16.27 23.57 -11.85
C ASN A 93 -16.32 24.55 -13.02
N GLU A 94 -16.41 25.86 -12.75
CA GLU A 94 -16.66 26.89 -13.76
C GLU A 94 -15.38 27.64 -14.14
N TYR A 95 -14.49 27.91 -13.17
CA TYR A 95 -13.33 28.77 -13.42
C TYR A 95 -12.05 28.00 -13.74
N LEU A 96 -11.90 26.73 -13.34
CA LEU A 96 -10.67 25.98 -13.63
C LEU A 96 -10.41 25.81 -15.13
N THR A 97 -11.45 25.57 -15.93
CA THR A 97 -11.36 25.39 -17.39
C THR A 97 -10.92 26.65 -18.12
N GLU A 98 -11.34 27.83 -17.66
CA GLU A 98 -11.00 29.13 -18.27
C GLU A 98 -9.79 29.81 -17.62
N SER A 99 -9.29 29.27 -16.51
CA SER A 99 -8.18 29.85 -15.76
C SER A 99 -6.83 29.72 -16.45
N ARG A 100 -5.96 30.70 -16.22
CA ARG A 100 -4.55 30.62 -16.59
C ARG A 100 -3.81 29.77 -15.54
N THR A 101 -3.19 28.68 -15.98
CA THR A 101 -2.32 27.89 -15.12
C THR A 101 -1.07 28.66 -14.70
N VAL A 102 -0.87 28.84 -13.39
CA VAL A 102 0.32 29.47 -12.80
C VAL A 102 1.31 28.39 -12.39
N VAL A 103 0.87 27.45 -11.55
CA VAL A 103 1.61 26.25 -11.14
C VAL A 103 0.72 25.05 -11.42
N ARG A 104 1.26 24.00 -12.02
CA ARG A 104 0.56 22.72 -12.17
C ARG A 104 1.57 21.60 -12.06
N LEU A 105 1.43 20.76 -11.06
CA LEU A 105 2.21 19.56 -10.87
C LEU A 105 1.32 18.36 -11.17
N ASP A 106 1.82 17.46 -11.98
CA ASP A 106 1.20 16.18 -12.31
C ASP A 106 2.22 15.05 -12.15
N ALA A 107 1.77 13.81 -12.15
CA ALA A 107 2.63 12.64 -12.07
C ALA A 107 2.11 11.53 -12.97
N GLU A 108 3.02 10.71 -13.51
CA GLU A 108 2.64 9.57 -14.33
C GLU A 108 3.66 8.42 -14.20
N VAL A 109 3.18 7.20 -14.43
CA VAL A 109 4.05 6.03 -14.57
C VAL A 109 4.56 5.98 -16.00
N VAL A 110 5.87 6.15 -16.19
CA VAL A 110 6.49 6.14 -17.52
C VAL A 110 6.91 4.73 -17.92
N ASN A 111 7.40 3.94 -16.97
CA ASN A 111 7.90 2.61 -17.25
C ASN A 111 7.83 1.72 -16.02
N VAL A 112 7.56 0.44 -16.27
CA VAL A 112 7.62 -0.63 -15.29
C VAL A 112 8.22 -1.84 -15.97
N LYS A 113 9.44 -2.23 -15.56
CA LYS A 113 10.15 -3.37 -16.17
C LYS A 113 10.85 -4.20 -15.11
N ARG A 114 11.06 -5.48 -15.41
CA ARG A 114 11.87 -6.36 -14.55
C ARG A 114 13.34 -5.93 -14.64
N GLU A 115 14.00 -5.81 -13.50
CA GLU A 115 15.42 -5.47 -13.40
C GLU A 115 16.00 -6.03 -12.10
N ASN A 116 17.12 -6.75 -12.19
CA ASN A 116 17.83 -7.34 -11.03
C ASN A 116 16.93 -8.19 -10.11
N GLY A 117 16.01 -8.97 -10.68
CA GLY A 117 15.06 -9.80 -9.92
C GLY A 117 13.94 -9.03 -9.23
N ARG A 118 13.86 -7.71 -9.45
CA ARG A 118 12.81 -6.82 -8.94
C ARG A 118 12.14 -6.09 -10.11
N PHE A 119 11.35 -5.07 -9.82
CA PHE A 119 10.74 -4.20 -10.83
C PHE A 119 11.26 -2.78 -10.70
N LEU A 120 11.87 -2.28 -11.78
CA LEU A 120 12.19 -0.88 -11.94
C LEU A 120 10.93 -0.11 -12.33
N VAL A 121 10.46 0.75 -11.43
CA VAL A 121 9.33 1.65 -11.63
C VAL A 121 9.86 3.07 -11.83
N SER A 122 9.45 3.71 -12.91
CA SER A 122 9.81 5.10 -13.24
C SER A 122 8.61 6.01 -13.14
N ILE A 123 8.61 6.92 -12.18
CA ILE A 123 7.57 7.92 -11.96
C ILE A 123 8.08 9.28 -12.44
N ARG A 124 7.37 9.89 -13.38
CA ARG A 124 7.70 11.24 -13.88
C ARG A 124 6.75 12.24 -13.28
N PHE A 125 7.30 13.25 -12.62
CA PHE A 125 6.58 14.44 -12.22
C PHE A 125 6.70 15.50 -13.31
N VAL A 126 5.57 16.07 -13.73
CA VAL A 126 5.48 17.03 -14.82
C VAL A 126 4.98 18.36 -14.27
N ASN A 127 5.74 19.43 -14.50
CA ASN A 127 5.32 20.78 -14.15
C ASN A 127 4.74 21.47 -15.39
N GLY A 128 3.42 21.51 -15.51
CA GLY A 128 2.70 22.25 -16.55
C GLY A 128 2.58 23.76 -16.28
N GLY A 129 3.09 24.25 -15.15
CA GLY A 129 3.08 25.66 -14.76
C GLY A 129 4.17 26.52 -15.40
N GLN A 130 4.17 27.80 -15.06
CA GLN A 130 5.14 28.80 -15.51
C GLN A 130 6.27 29.04 -14.49
N TYR A 131 6.15 28.47 -13.28
CA TYR A 131 7.10 28.64 -12.19
C TYR A 131 7.63 27.29 -11.71
N PRO A 132 8.89 27.20 -11.26
CA PRO A 132 9.45 25.95 -10.76
C PRO A 132 8.75 25.48 -9.48
N VAL A 133 8.66 24.16 -9.31
CA VAL A 133 8.09 23.52 -8.12
C VAL A 133 9.20 22.77 -7.39
N ARG A 134 9.37 23.08 -6.11
CA ARG A 134 10.34 22.44 -5.24
C ARG A 134 9.66 21.49 -4.26
N MET A 135 10.23 20.29 -4.11
CA MET A 135 9.82 19.29 -3.13
C MET A 135 11.03 18.48 -2.63
N ASP A 136 10.88 17.80 -1.50
CA ASP A 136 11.84 16.77 -1.09
C ASP A 136 11.70 15.56 -2.01
N THR A 137 12.79 14.84 -2.25
CA THR A 137 12.74 13.63 -3.07
C THR A 137 11.95 12.52 -2.38
N PRO A 138 11.26 11.63 -3.13
CA PRO A 138 10.36 10.65 -2.51
C PRO A 138 11.03 9.64 -1.56
N ASP A 139 12.35 9.41 -1.66
CA ASP A 139 13.09 8.58 -0.69
C ASP A 139 13.17 9.22 0.71
N LYS A 140 12.93 10.53 0.83
CA LYS A 140 12.87 11.26 2.10
C LYS A 140 11.46 11.30 2.70
N TRP A 141 10.45 10.82 1.98
CA TRP A 141 9.06 10.88 2.43
C TRP A 141 8.77 9.83 3.50
N SER A 142 8.29 10.29 4.64
CA SER A 142 7.90 9.42 5.76
C SER A 142 6.42 9.08 5.71
N LYS A 143 6.12 7.78 5.57
CA LYS A 143 4.74 7.25 5.64
C LYS A 143 4.08 7.53 7.00
N VAL A 144 4.87 7.65 8.07
CA VAL A 144 4.37 7.99 9.42
C VAL A 144 3.75 9.40 9.45
N MET A 145 4.27 10.31 8.63
CA MET A 145 3.72 11.66 8.47
C MET A 145 2.56 11.73 7.46
N GLY A 146 2.16 10.56 6.91
CA GLY A 146 1.11 10.41 5.91
C GLY A 146 1.54 10.77 4.49
N TYR A 147 2.83 10.95 4.22
CA TYR A 147 3.31 11.13 2.85
C TYR A 147 3.19 9.84 2.05
N GLN A 148 2.78 9.98 0.79
CA GLN A 148 2.42 8.86 -0.08
C GLN A 148 2.97 9.09 -1.49
N LEU A 149 3.54 8.03 -2.05
CA LEU A 149 3.84 7.91 -3.47
C LEU A 149 3.49 6.49 -3.83
N ASP A 150 2.26 6.26 -4.23
CA ASP A 150 1.78 4.94 -4.57
C ASP A 150 1.50 4.89 -6.05
N PHE A 151 1.79 3.74 -6.67
CA PHE A 151 1.33 3.48 -8.02
C PHE A 151 0.51 2.21 -8.02
N GLY A 152 -0.47 2.15 -8.93
CA GLY A 152 -1.38 1.02 -9.00
C GLY A 152 -2.07 0.96 -10.35
N GLY A 153 -2.26 -0.24 -10.87
CA GLY A 153 -2.86 -0.48 -12.17
C GLY A 153 -3.59 -1.80 -12.22
N LYS A 154 -4.43 -1.93 -13.23
CA LYS A 154 -5.09 -3.19 -13.60
C LYS A 154 -4.67 -3.56 -15.01
N ASN A 155 -4.70 -4.85 -15.32
CA ASN A 155 -4.61 -5.30 -16.71
C ASN A 155 -5.87 -4.86 -17.49
N GLU A 156 -5.79 -4.89 -18.82
CA GLU A 156 -6.89 -4.44 -19.69
C GLU A 156 -8.22 -5.17 -19.43
N ASP A 157 -8.16 -6.45 -19.05
CA ASP A 157 -9.35 -7.26 -18.73
C ASP A 157 -9.85 -7.04 -17.28
N GLY A 158 -9.13 -6.27 -16.47
CA GLY A 158 -9.47 -5.97 -15.07
C GLY A 158 -9.35 -7.13 -14.09
N THR A 159 -8.88 -8.30 -14.54
CA THR A 159 -8.78 -9.56 -13.76
C THR A 159 -7.57 -9.61 -12.83
N SER A 160 -6.57 -8.75 -13.06
CA SER A 160 -5.36 -8.70 -12.26
C SER A 160 -4.99 -7.25 -11.97
N LYS A 161 -4.52 -7.00 -10.76
CA LYS A 161 -4.11 -5.69 -10.28
C LYS A 161 -2.70 -5.78 -9.72
N TRP A 162 -1.97 -4.69 -9.83
CA TRP A 162 -0.70 -4.53 -9.16
C TRP A 162 -0.54 -3.08 -8.73
N GLY A 163 -0.14 -2.89 -7.48
CA GLY A 163 0.43 -1.64 -7.00
C GLY A 163 1.53 -1.90 -5.99
N ALA A 164 2.28 -0.85 -5.68
CA ALA A 164 3.17 -0.82 -4.53
C ALA A 164 3.39 0.63 -4.08
N SER A 165 3.83 0.78 -2.84
CA SER A 165 4.12 2.07 -2.23
C SER A 165 5.62 2.40 -2.32
N LEU A 166 5.94 3.49 -3.00
CA LEU A 166 7.31 3.93 -3.34
C LEU A 166 7.89 4.96 -2.37
N ALA A 167 7.04 5.62 -1.57
CA ALA A 167 7.50 6.60 -0.58
C ALA A 167 8.49 5.97 0.42
N GLY A 168 9.63 6.62 0.61
CA GLY A 168 10.71 6.14 1.49
C GLY A 168 11.59 5.04 0.90
N LEU A 169 11.31 4.54 -0.31
CA LEU A 169 12.20 3.61 -0.99
C LEU A 169 13.44 4.34 -1.54
N PRO A 170 14.63 3.72 -1.52
CA PRO A 170 15.82 4.30 -2.14
C PRO A 170 15.64 4.55 -3.63
N LEU A 171 16.15 5.70 -4.10
CA LEU A 171 16.19 6.04 -5.52
C LEU A 171 17.32 5.30 -6.22
N VAL A 172 17.02 4.69 -7.37
CA VAL A 172 18.03 4.10 -8.26
C VAL A 172 18.90 5.20 -8.88
N ASN A 173 18.30 6.34 -9.22
CA ASN A 173 18.97 7.51 -9.75
C ASN A 173 19.28 8.57 -8.67
N GLN A 174 19.63 8.14 -7.46
CA GLN A 174 19.94 9.06 -6.34
C GLN A 174 21.08 10.05 -6.67
N SER A 175 22.03 9.67 -7.53
CA SER A 175 23.11 10.56 -7.97
C SER A 175 22.63 11.81 -8.70
N GLU A 176 21.42 11.78 -9.29
CA GLU A 176 20.78 12.95 -9.90
C GLU A 176 20.23 13.93 -8.85
N PHE A 177 20.09 13.51 -7.58
CA PHE A 177 19.47 14.28 -6.49
C PHE A 177 20.25 14.18 -5.15
N PRO A 178 21.53 14.64 -5.11
CA PRO A 178 22.39 14.44 -3.93
C PRO A 178 21.88 15.14 -2.66
N GLU A 179 21.13 16.24 -2.79
CA GLU A 179 20.65 17.04 -1.66
C GLU A 179 19.33 16.52 -1.06
N GLY A 180 18.71 15.49 -1.65
CA GLY A 180 17.38 15.01 -1.23
C GLY A 180 16.25 16.01 -1.48
N LYS A 181 16.49 17.00 -2.35
CA LYS A 181 15.55 18.01 -2.81
C LYS A 181 15.60 18.11 -4.32
N VAL A 182 14.46 18.42 -4.93
CA VAL A 182 14.32 18.56 -6.37
C VAL A 182 13.64 19.87 -6.71
N ASP A 183 14.13 20.53 -7.75
CA ASP A 183 13.42 21.60 -8.45
C ASP A 183 12.91 21.05 -9.78
N ILE A 184 11.59 20.99 -9.93
CA ILE A 184 10.95 20.61 -11.18
C ILE A 184 10.77 21.90 -12.01
N PRO A 185 11.51 22.07 -13.10
CA PRO A 185 11.54 23.32 -13.84
C PRO A 185 10.18 23.66 -14.45
N ALA A 186 9.91 24.94 -14.65
CA ALA A 186 8.71 25.39 -15.34
C ALA A 186 8.59 24.73 -16.72
N LYS A 187 7.40 24.24 -17.08
CA LYS A 187 7.16 23.48 -18.32
C LYS A 187 8.03 22.25 -18.52
N GLY A 188 8.68 21.76 -17.47
CA GLY A 188 9.58 20.62 -17.53
C GLY A 188 9.11 19.44 -16.69
N SER A 189 10.00 18.45 -16.52
CA SER A 189 9.69 17.24 -15.76
C SER A 189 10.94 16.65 -15.12
N VAL A 190 10.74 15.86 -14.07
CA VAL A 190 11.79 15.08 -13.40
C VAL A 190 11.29 13.65 -13.21
N THR A 191 12.18 12.66 -13.38
CA THR A 191 11.83 11.24 -13.23
C THR A 191 12.56 10.60 -12.05
N PHE A 192 11.81 9.94 -11.18
CA PHE A 192 12.32 9.12 -10.08
C PHE A 192 12.23 7.65 -10.44
N ARG A 193 13.29 6.89 -10.15
CA ARG A 193 13.37 5.46 -10.44
C ARG A 193 13.51 4.67 -9.14
N PHE A 194 12.71 3.63 -8.98
CA PHE A 194 12.66 2.79 -7.78
C PHE A 194 12.76 1.32 -8.16
N LEU A 195 13.44 0.52 -7.33
CA LEU A 195 13.34 -0.94 -7.38
C LEU A 195 12.36 -1.41 -6.31
N THR A 196 11.25 -1.98 -6.72
CA THR A 196 10.22 -2.52 -5.82
C THR A 196 9.86 -3.95 -6.17
N LEU A 197 9.24 -4.64 -5.21
CA LEU A 197 8.53 -5.88 -5.46
C LEU A 197 7.01 -5.60 -5.46
N PRO A 198 6.21 -6.40 -6.16
CA PRO A 198 4.76 -6.37 -6.06
C PRO A 198 4.29 -6.85 -4.70
N ASP A 199 3.38 -6.10 -4.08
CA ASP A 199 2.78 -6.45 -2.79
C ASP A 199 1.74 -7.59 -2.90
N GLU A 200 1.31 -7.90 -4.12
CA GLU A 200 0.35 -8.94 -4.47
C GLU A 200 0.79 -9.69 -5.73
N LYS A 201 0.23 -10.87 -5.95
CA LYS A 201 0.44 -11.63 -7.19
C LYS A 201 -0.23 -10.94 -8.38
N PHE A 202 0.39 -11.00 -9.55
CA PHE A 202 -0.20 -10.49 -10.78
C PHE A 202 -0.01 -11.45 -11.96
N LYS A 203 -0.84 -11.33 -12.99
CA LYS A 203 -0.75 -12.10 -14.24
C LYS A 203 -0.07 -11.30 -15.34
N ARG A 204 0.65 -11.97 -16.26
CA ARG A 204 1.16 -11.32 -17.48
C ARG A 204 0.03 -10.64 -18.24
N GLY A 205 0.35 -9.55 -18.93
CA GLY A 205 -0.62 -8.77 -19.68
C GLY A 205 -0.22 -7.31 -19.81
N THR A 206 -1.07 -6.53 -20.46
CA THR A 206 -0.90 -5.08 -20.60
C THR A 206 -1.63 -4.37 -19.46
N TYR A 207 -0.90 -3.54 -18.72
CA TYR A 207 -1.40 -2.80 -17.56
C TYR A 207 -1.43 -1.30 -17.85
N LYS A 208 -2.40 -0.62 -17.24
CA LYS A 208 -2.46 0.84 -17.21
C LYS A 208 -2.37 1.31 -15.76
N PHE A 209 -1.21 1.85 -15.39
CA PHE A 209 -0.94 2.29 -14.02
C PHE A 209 -1.32 3.76 -13.82
N ASN A 210 -1.75 4.05 -12.60
CA ASN A 210 -1.94 5.38 -12.04
C ASN A 210 -0.93 5.63 -10.94
N VAL A 211 -0.76 6.90 -10.57
CA VAL A 211 0.01 7.34 -9.42
C VAL A 211 -0.92 8.13 -8.49
N VAL A 212 -0.73 7.95 -7.18
CA VAL A 212 -1.30 8.79 -6.13
C VAL A 212 -0.14 9.42 -5.38
N VAL A 213 -0.21 10.72 -5.18
CA VAL A 213 0.84 11.53 -4.54
C VAL A 213 0.23 12.32 -3.40
N ASN A 214 0.78 12.13 -2.20
CA ASN A 214 0.54 12.99 -1.06
C ASN A 214 1.89 13.49 -0.51
N ALA A 215 2.18 14.78 -0.70
CA ALA A 215 3.50 15.35 -0.43
C ALA A 215 3.42 16.83 -0.03
N THR A 216 4.54 17.40 0.39
CA THR A 216 4.68 18.87 0.47
C THR A 216 5.37 19.40 -0.77
N ALA A 217 4.82 20.46 -1.35
CA ALA A 217 5.41 21.16 -2.48
C ALA A 217 5.46 22.66 -2.23
N THR A 218 6.39 23.35 -2.89
CA THR A 218 6.53 24.81 -2.80
C THR A 218 6.79 25.40 -4.18
N ALA A 219 6.24 26.59 -4.44
CA ALA A 219 6.53 27.36 -5.65
C ALA A 219 6.84 28.78 -5.20
N ARG A 220 8.09 29.01 -4.76
CA ARG A 220 8.51 30.18 -3.97
C ARG A 220 8.19 31.53 -4.63
N GLU A 221 8.15 31.56 -5.95
CA GLU A 221 7.86 32.77 -6.74
C GLU A 221 6.36 33.10 -6.82
N VAL A 222 5.49 32.16 -6.42
CA VAL A 222 4.03 32.30 -6.45
C VAL A 222 3.46 32.35 -5.04
N ALA A 223 3.89 31.42 -4.18
CA ALA A 223 3.49 31.34 -2.78
C ALA A 223 4.63 30.72 -1.95
N PRO A 224 4.80 31.15 -0.69
CA PRO A 224 5.84 30.61 0.19
C PRO A 224 5.70 29.09 0.42
N SER A 225 4.48 28.54 0.26
CA SER A 225 4.21 27.11 0.29
C SER A 225 2.98 26.78 -0.57
N LEU A 226 2.99 25.62 -1.23
CA LEU A 226 1.78 25.00 -1.77
C LEU A 226 1.13 24.09 -0.72
N GLY A 227 1.59 24.11 0.53
CA GLY A 227 1.08 23.25 1.60
C GLY A 227 1.30 21.77 1.30
N ARG A 228 0.40 20.95 1.86
CA ARG A 228 0.30 19.53 1.56
C ARG A 228 -0.57 19.37 0.33
N VAL A 229 -0.01 18.76 -0.71
CA VAL A 229 -0.69 18.44 -1.95
C VAL A 229 -1.10 16.98 -1.94
N ASP A 230 -2.31 16.72 -2.42
CA ASP A 230 -2.86 15.37 -2.58
C ASP A 230 -3.55 15.29 -3.95
N PHE A 231 -3.09 14.37 -4.81
CA PHE A 231 -3.60 14.23 -6.17
C PHE A 231 -3.33 12.85 -6.78
N HIS A 232 -4.09 12.51 -7.81
CA HIS A 232 -3.80 11.36 -8.67
C HIS A 232 -3.37 11.78 -10.09
N SER A 233 -2.71 10.86 -10.79
CA SER A 233 -2.30 11.01 -12.19
C SER A 233 -3.49 11.10 -13.16
N ASP A 234 -3.29 11.68 -14.35
CA ASP A 234 -4.30 11.69 -15.42
C ASP A 234 -4.68 10.27 -15.88
N THR A 235 -5.90 9.84 -15.54
CA THR A 235 -6.41 8.51 -15.89
C THR A 235 -6.74 8.36 -17.38
N SER A 236 -6.83 9.47 -18.13
CA SER A 236 -7.10 9.47 -19.57
C SER A 236 -5.84 9.26 -20.43
N ARG A 237 -4.65 9.53 -19.88
CA ARG A 237 -3.35 9.50 -20.60
C ARG A 237 -2.38 8.42 -20.12
N ARG A 238 -2.91 7.33 -19.55
CA ARG A 238 -2.09 6.21 -19.05
C ARG A 238 -1.34 5.52 -20.17
N VAL A 239 -0.02 5.40 -20.00
CA VAL A 239 0.83 4.60 -20.89
C VAL A 239 0.56 3.11 -20.64
N PRO A 240 0.18 2.32 -21.67
CA PRO A 240 0.06 0.87 -21.53
C PRO A 240 1.45 0.25 -21.39
N ILE A 241 1.64 -0.58 -20.36
CA ILE A 241 2.89 -1.27 -20.08
C ILE A 241 2.65 -2.78 -20.08
N THR A 242 3.35 -3.51 -20.95
CA THR A 242 3.22 -4.96 -21.06
C THR A 242 4.20 -5.67 -20.15
N LEU A 243 3.66 -6.53 -19.29
CA LEU A 243 4.41 -7.47 -18.45
C LEU A 243 4.30 -8.86 -19.09
N ASP A 244 5.42 -9.46 -19.43
CA ASP A 244 5.53 -10.70 -20.20
C ASP A 244 5.31 -11.97 -19.36
N ARG A 245 5.46 -11.87 -18.04
CA ARG A 245 5.43 -12.99 -17.09
C ARG A 245 4.64 -12.67 -15.84
N ASP A 246 3.95 -13.67 -15.32
CA ASP A 246 3.27 -13.65 -14.03
C ASP A 246 4.23 -13.31 -12.88
N TRP A 247 3.69 -12.85 -11.76
CA TRP A 247 4.42 -12.70 -10.52
C TRP A 247 3.66 -13.37 -9.37
N PRO A 248 4.32 -14.23 -8.57
CA PRO A 248 5.61 -14.86 -8.83
C PRO A 248 5.53 -15.85 -10.02
N SER A 249 6.62 -16.03 -10.76
CA SER A 249 6.72 -17.00 -11.89
C SER A 249 7.83 -18.03 -11.72
N THR A 250 8.69 -17.89 -10.72
CA THR A 250 9.78 -18.84 -10.43
C THR A 250 9.78 -19.24 -8.96
N PRO A 251 10.36 -20.41 -8.62
CA PRO A 251 10.67 -20.81 -7.24
C PRO A 251 11.21 -19.68 -6.36
N LYS A 252 12.25 -18.99 -6.85
CA LYS A 252 12.91 -17.91 -6.11
C LYS A 252 11.97 -16.71 -5.89
N GLU A 253 11.18 -16.34 -6.89
CA GLU A 253 10.21 -15.24 -6.76
C GLU A 253 9.09 -15.61 -5.78
N LEU A 254 8.69 -16.88 -5.72
CA LEU A 254 7.72 -17.35 -4.74
C LEU A 254 8.28 -17.26 -3.31
N GLU A 255 9.52 -17.69 -3.10
CA GLU A 255 10.19 -17.54 -1.79
C GLU A 255 10.29 -16.08 -1.35
N GLU A 256 10.61 -15.17 -2.27
CA GLU A 256 10.66 -13.72 -1.99
C GLU A 256 9.27 -13.17 -1.65
N PHE A 257 8.23 -13.58 -2.40
CA PHE A 257 6.84 -13.23 -2.10
C PHE A 257 6.40 -13.73 -0.72
N GLU A 258 6.64 -15.00 -0.40
CA GLU A 258 6.28 -15.60 0.89
C GLU A 258 7.06 -14.95 2.05
N ALA A 259 8.32 -14.57 1.86
CA ALA A 259 9.08 -13.85 2.88
C ALA A 259 8.50 -12.46 3.16
N MET A 260 8.16 -11.71 2.11
CA MET A 260 7.52 -10.40 2.23
C MET A 260 6.14 -10.50 2.88
N GLN A 261 5.32 -11.46 2.45
CA GLN A 261 3.96 -11.65 2.95
C GLN A 261 3.96 -12.09 4.42
N ARG A 262 4.87 -12.98 4.81
CA ARG A 262 5.11 -13.30 6.24
C ARG A 262 5.47 -12.05 7.05
N ALA A 263 6.36 -11.20 6.57
CA ALA A 263 6.74 -9.98 7.29
C ALA A 263 5.53 -9.03 7.45
N LYS A 264 4.75 -8.84 6.38
CA LYS A 264 3.54 -8.00 6.37
C LYS A 264 2.47 -8.48 7.36
N LEU A 265 2.26 -9.79 7.45
CA LEU A 265 1.21 -10.39 8.27
C LEU A 265 1.69 -10.84 9.66
N SER A 266 2.99 -10.77 9.93
CA SER A 266 3.58 -11.21 11.20
C SER A 266 3.00 -10.50 12.43
N SER A 267 2.50 -9.28 12.28
CA SER A 267 1.86 -8.52 13.36
C SER A 267 0.35 -8.67 13.43
N GLN A 268 -0.25 -9.52 12.57
CA GLN A 268 -1.69 -9.69 12.43
C GLN A 268 -2.09 -11.16 12.68
N PRO A 269 -2.04 -11.64 13.93
CA PRO A 269 -2.53 -12.98 14.27
C PRO A 269 -4.03 -13.10 13.99
N VAL A 270 -4.43 -14.22 13.42
CA VAL A 270 -5.85 -14.60 13.31
C VAL A 270 -6.23 -15.47 14.51
N TYR A 271 -7.04 -14.91 15.40
CA TYR A 271 -7.49 -15.61 16.60
C TYR A 271 -8.66 -16.55 16.31
N PRO A 272 -8.85 -17.63 17.09
CA PRO A 272 -10.01 -18.51 16.96
C PRO A 272 -11.33 -17.74 16.92
N GLY A 273 -12.20 -18.09 15.97
CA GLY A 273 -13.48 -17.41 15.72
C GLY A 273 -13.40 -16.15 14.84
N ALA A 274 -12.20 -15.63 14.54
CA ALA A 274 -12.02 -14.59 13.52
C ALA A 274 -11.92 -15.20 12.10
N THR A 275 -12.09 -14.39 11.07
CA THR A 275 -11.95 -14.84 9.67
C THR A 275 -10.54 -14.60 9.13
N PHE A 276 -10.04 -15.52 8.31
CA PHE A 276 -8.80 -15.30 7.57
C PHE A 276 -8.98 -14.24 6.48
N ALA A 277 -8.04 -13.30 6.38
CA ALA A 277 -8.09 -12.22 5.38
C ALA A 277 -7.68 -12.71 3.98
N GLU A 278 -6.85 -13.74 3.91
CA GLU A 278 -6.30 -14.26 2.65
C GLU A 278 -6.06 -15.77 2.70
N ASP A 279 -5.98 -16.36 1.52
CA ASP A 279 -5.60 -17.75 1.33
C ASP A 279 -4.15 -17.99 1.79
N GLY A 280 -3.90 -19.10 2.48
CA GLY A 280 -2.54 -19.42 2.89
C GLY A 280 -2.42 -20.68 3.72
N TYR A 281 -1.17 -21.11 3.88
CA TYR A 281 -0.76 -22.00 4.95
C TYR A 281 -0.47 -21.17 6.20
N TYR A 282 -1.18 -21.46 7.28
CA TYR A 282 -1.03 -20.78 8.55
C TYR A 282 -0.39 -21.71 9.59
N ARG A 283 0.44 -21.12 10.45
CA ARG A 283 1.05 -21.77 11.59
C ARG A 283 0.40 -21.28 12.88
N ALA A 284 0.06 -22.21 13.76
CA ALA A 284 -0.37 -21.84 15.10
C ALA A 284 0.85 -21.43 15.93
N VAL A 285 0.76 -20.30 16.59
CA VAL A 285 1.79 -19.79 17.50
C VAL A 285 1.11 -19.34 18.79
N SER A 286 1.68 -19.70 19.93
CA SER A 286 1.21 -19.24 21.24
C SER A 286 2.12 -18.17 21.82
N GLY A 287 1.59 -17.40 22.79
CA GLY A 287 2.36 -16.40 23.52
C GLY A 287 3.54 -16.95 24.32
N SER A 288 3.63 -18.27 24.53
CA SER A 288 4.78 -18.95 25.13
C SER A 288 5.91 -19.25 24.13
N THR A 289 5.84 -18.67 22.93
CA THR A 289 6.75 -18.90 21.78
C THR A 289 6.71 -20.31 21.19
N GLN A 290 5.78 -21.17 21.64
CA GLN A 290 5.53 -22.45 20.97
C GLN A 290 4.96 -22.20 19.57
N ARG A 291 5.40 -23.01 18.61
CA ARG A 291 4.93 -22.99 17.22
C ARG A 291 4.49 -24.39 16.85
N SER A 292 3.40 -24.52 16.10
CA SER A 292 2.95 -25.83 15.61
C SER A 292 4.00 -26.43 14.70
N ARG A 293 4.16 -27.75 14.77
CA ARG A 293 5.04 -28.50 13.87
C ARG A 293 4.63 -28.30 12.41
N PHE A 294 3.34 -28.50 12.14
CA PHE A 294 2.76 -28.42 10.81
C PHE A 294 1.97 -27.13 10.60
N VAL A 295 1.88 -26.72 9.34
CA VAL A 295 0.99 -25.65 8.89
C VAL A 295 -0.35 -26.23 8.43
N LYS A 296 -1.41 -25.42 8.48
CA LYS A 296 -2.74 -25.78 7.98
C LYS A 296 -3.16 -24.83 6.87
N ALA A 297 -3.76 -25.37 5.82
CA ALA A 297 -4.32 -24.55 4.74
C ALA A 297 -5.64 -23.93 5.21
N PHE A 298 -5.82 -22.64 4.97
CA PHE A 298 -7.08 -21.93 5.15
C PHE A 298 -7.34 -21.01 3.95
N ARG A 299 -8.62 -20.77 3.68
CA ARG A 299 -9.09 -19.84 2.65
C ARG A 299 -9.57 -18.53 3.27
N ALA A 300 -9.50 -17.46 2.50
CA ALA A 300 -10.07 -16.18 2.86
C ALA A 300 -11.56 -16.32 3.23
N GLY A 301 -11.95 -15.74 4.37
CA GLY A 301 -13.30 -15.83 4.90
C GLY A 301 -13.60 -17.06 5.76
N GLU A 302 -12.73 -18.09 5.79
CA GLU A 302 -12.90 -19.21 6.72
C GLU A 302 -12.71 -18.75 8.17
N LEU A 303 -13.46 -19.37 9.09
CA LEU A 303 -13.30 -19.13 10.52
C LEU A 303 -12.08 -19.87 11.04
N ALA A 304 -11.22 -19.15 11.75
CA ALA A 304 -10.09 -19.72 12.44
C ALA A 304 -10.56 -20.72 13.51
N PRO A 305 -10.14 -21.99 13.44
CA PRO A 305 -10.51 -22.98 14.43
C PRO A 305 -9.80 -22.71 15.75
N ASP A 306 -10.28 -23.38 16.80
CA ASP A 306 -9.50 -23.49 18.03
C ASP A 306 -8.18 -24.24 17.80
N MET A 307 -7.34 -24.24 18.83
CA MET A 307 -6.03 -24.89 18.78
C MET A 307 -6.09 -26.36 19.26
N ALA A 308 -7.28 -26.96 19.35
CA ALA A 308 -7.43 -28.32 19.82
C ALA A 308 -6.71 -29.30 18.87
N GLY A 309 -5.91 -30.20 19.46
CA GLY A 309 -5.13 -31.19 18.71
C GLY A 309 -3.94 -30.62 17.92
N VAL A 310 -3.62 -29.33 18.06
CA VAL A 310 -2.42 -28.75 17.46
C VAL A 310 -1.22 -29.01 18.37
N VAL A 311 -0.16 -29.59 17.81
CA VAL A 311 1.07 -29.94 18.53
C VAL A 311 2.27 -29.17 18.02
N ASP A 312 3.23 -28.93 18.90
CA ASP A 312 4.52 -28.30 18.60
C ASP A 312 5.52 -29.30 17.99
N GLU A 313 6.75 -28.84 17.70
CA GLU A 313 7.80 -29.69 17.13
C GLU A 313 8.15 -30.91 18.01
N ARG A 314 7.84 -30.92 19.30
CA ARG A 314 8.06 -32.07 20.22
C ARG A 314 6.86 -33.01 20.29
N GLY A 315 5.74 -32.66 19.67
CA GLY A 315 4.49 -33.42 19.76
C GLY A 315 3.69 -33.09 21.03
N GLU A 316 4.08 -32.03 21.74
CA GLU A 316 3.34 -31.53 22.89
C GLU A 316 2.22 -30.62 22.40
N ALA A 317 1.06 -30.66 23.05
CA ALA A 317 -0.04 -29.77 22.67
C ALA A 317 0.38 -28.30 22.86
N ILE A 318 -0.04 -27.44 21.93
CA ILE A 318 0.20 -26.01 22.05
C ILE A 318 -0.65 -25.48 23.20
N HIS A 319 0.02 -24.86 24.16
CA HIS A 319 -0.60 -24.24 25.32
C HIS A 319 -0.17 -22.77 25.42
N GLY A 320 -1.01 -21.95 26.04
CA GLY A 320 -0.70 -20.54 26.30
C GLY A 320 -1.86 -19.60 26.07
N ARG A 321 -1.73 -18.38 26.61
CA ARG A 321 -2.63 -17.27 26.30
C ARG A 321 -2.24 -16.67 24.94
N HIS A 322 -3.22 -16.09 24.24
CA HIS A 322 -3.04 -15.43 22.94
C HIS A 322 -2.53 -16.32 21.80
N SER A 323 -2.94 -17.59 21.76
CA SER A 323 -2.65 -18.45 20.61
C SER A 323 -3.41 -17.97 19.37
N GLY A 324 -2.69 -17.79 18.27
CA GLY A 324 -3.22 -17.31 17.00
C GLY A 324 -2.60 -18.03 15.80
N TRP A 325 -3.26 -17.92 14.66
CA TRP A 325 -2.79 -18.42 13.38
C TRP A 325 -2.05 -17.31 12.65
N PHE A 326 -0.81 -17.59 12.23
CA PHE A 326 0.04 -16.67 11.49
C PHE A 326 0.26 -17.20 10.08
N TRP A 327 0.10 -16.33 9.09
CA TRP A 327 0.36 -16.70 7.70
C TRP A 327 1.84 -17.07 7.54
N GLU A 328 2.13 -18.24 6.98
CA GLU A 328 3.48 -18.77 6.85
C GLU A 328 3.89 -18.92 5.38
N ALA A 329 2.97 -19.37 4.51
CA ALA A 329 3.32 -19.64 3.12
C ALA A 329 2.12 -19.68 2.20
N ASP A 330 2.36 -19.66 0.90
CA ASP A 330 1.33 -19.62 -0.12
C ASP A 330 0.79 -21.02 -0.45
N LEU A 331 -0.49 -21.10 -0.84
CA LEU A 331 -1.14 -22.37 -1.20
C LEU A 331 -0.68 -22.95 -2.54
N ASP A 332 -0.03 -22.17 -3.40
CA ASP A 332 0.44 -22.62 -4.72
C ASP A 332 1.59 -23.63 -4.63
N ALA A 333 2.35 -23.63 -3.54
CA ALA A 333 3.39 -24.63 -3.29
C ALA A 333 2.97 -25.61 -2.19
N ALA A 334 2.97 -26.90 -2.54
CA ALA A 334 2.54 -27.95 -1.63
C ALA A 334 3.42 -28.06 -0.37
N VAL A 335 2.78 -28.34 0.76
CA VAL A 335 3.46 -28.64 2.04
C VAL A 335 3.65 -30.13 2.28
N ARG A 336 3.22 -30.99 1.35
CA ARG A 336 3.38 -32.45 1.43
C ARG A 336 3.91 -32.98 0.11
N SER A 337 4.83 -33.94 0.18
CA SER A 337 5.42 -34.59 -1.00
C SER A 337 5.99 -35.96 -0.64
N ARG A 338 6.31 -36.76 -1.65
CA ARG A 338 6.85 -38.12 -1.49
C ARG A 338 8.35 -38.17 -1.70
N PRO A 339 9.04 -39.17 -1.13
CA PRO A 339 10.39 -39.51 -1.57
C PRO A 339 10.46 -39.67 -3.10
N GLY A 340 11.54 -39.16 -3.70
CA GLY A 340 11.77 -39.19 -5.14
C GLY A 340 11.06 -38.09 -5.94
N GLU A 341 10.18 -37.30 -5.33
CA GLU A 341 9.57 -36.12 -5.97
C GLU A 341 10.45 -34.88 -5.80
N SER A 342 10.30 -33.93 -6.73
CA SER A 342 10.92 -32.62 -6.61
C SER A 342 10.30 -31.85 -5.44
N CYS A 343 11.16 -31.30 -4.59
CA CYS A 343 10.83 -30.49 -3.43
C CYS A 343 9.94 -29.31 -3.84
N PRO A 344 8.68 -29.24 -3.37
CA PRO A 344 7.77 -28.18 -3.77
C PRO A 344 8.17 -26.81 -3.24
N ARG A 345 8.90 -26.75 -2.12
CA ARG A 345 9.40 -25.51 -1.50
C ARG A 345 10.64 -25.75 -0.66
N SER A 346 11.47 -24.72 -0.54
CA SER A 346 12.65 -24.76 0.31
C SER A 346 12.29 -24.76 1.80
N GLY A 347 13.13 -25.41 2.60
CA GLY A 347 13.04 -25.36 4.05
C GLY A 347 13.26 -26.72 4.71
N ARG A 348 12.69 -26.86 5.90
CA ARG A 348 12.72 -28.07 6.73
C ARG A 348 11.50 -28.93 6.43
N TRP A 349 11.73 -30.23 6.29
CA TRP A 349 10.70 -31.22 6.03
C TRP A 349 10.79 -32.36 7.05
N PHE A 350 9.65 -32.78 7.58
CA PHE A 350 9.52 -33.83 8.59
C PHE A 350 8.95 -35.10 7.97
N ALA A 351 9.54 -36.26 8.25
CA ALA A 351 9.06 -37.55 7.74
C ALA A 351 7.89 -38.07 8.59
N ARG A 352 6.80 -38.43 7.92
CA ARG A 352 5.61 -39.06 8.51
C ARG A 352 5.31 -40.35 7.79
N VAL A 353 4.80 -41.35 8.51
CA VAL A 353 4.29 -42.59 7.88
C VAL A 353 2.79 -42.45 7.75
N GLU A 354 2.30 -42.41 6.52
CA GLU A 354 0.85 -42.44 6.23
C GLU A 354 0.29 -43.82 6.55
N SER A 355 -0.71 -43.89 7.43
CA SER A 355 -1.33 -45.15 7.81
C SER A 355 -1.91 -45.85 6.57
N PRO A 356 -1.62 -47.15 6.38
CA PRO A 356 -2.14 -47.92 5.24
C PRO A 356 -3.63 -48.23 5.38
N LEU A 357 -4.22 -47.99 6.56
CA LEU A 357 -5.65 -48.09 6.76
C LEU A 357 -6.31 -46.94 6.00
N TYR A 358 -7.19 -47.26 5.03
CA TYR A 358 -7.98 -46.30 4.24
C TYR A 358 -9.00 -45.53 5.12
N VAL A 359 -8.51 -44.80 6.11
CA VAL A 359 -9.27 -43.94 7.01
C VAL A 359 -9.26 -42.54 6.41
N TRP A 360 -10.43 -41.91 6.33
CA TRP A 360 -10.56 -40.53 5.90
C TRP A 360 -10.97 -39.66 7.10
N PRO A 361 -10.20 -38.61 7.44
CA PRO A 361 -8.94 -38.17 6.80
C PRO A 361 -7.76 -39.13 7.08
N PRO A 362 -6.71 -39.13 6.22
CA PRO A 362 -5.52 -39.95 6.43
C PRO A 362 -4.92 -39.70 7.82
N THR A 363 -4.54 -40.78 8.48
CA THR A 363 -3.83 -40.73 9.76
C THR A 363 -2.34 -40.93 9.52
N TYR A 364 -1.52 -40.31 10.36
CA TYR A 364 -0.07 -40.32 10.20
C TYR A 364 0.60 -40.70 11.52
N GLU A 365 1.66 -41.49 11.43
CA GLU A 365 2.56 -41.77 12.52
C GLU A 365 3.81 -40.90 12.42
N ASP A 366 4.08 -40.14 13.48
CA ASP A 366 5.19 -39.18 13.56
C ASP A 366 6.44 -39.81 14.21
N GLY A 367 6.47 -41.12 14.42
CA GLY A 367 7.50 -41.83 15.18
C GLY A 367 8.91 -41.81 14.58
N LEU A 368 9.04 -41.52 13.27
CA LEU A 368 10.33 -41.45 12.60
C LEU A 368 11.21 -40.31 13.16
N ASN A 369 10.62 -39.20 13.58
CA ASN A 369 11.33 -38.01 14.08
C ASN A 369 12.51 -37.58 13.19
N GLU A 370 12.36 -37.74 11.87
CA GLU A 370 13.38 -37.40 10.88
C GLU A 370 13.07 -36.04 10.26
N VAL A 371 14.06 -35.15 10.25
CA VAL A 371 13.98 -33.84 9.63
C VAL A 371 15.10 -33.69 8.63
N ILE A 372 14.76 -33.25 7.42
CA ILE A 372 15.72 -32.90 6.38
C ILE A 372 15.60 -31.42 6.04
N ARG A 373 16.64 -30.89 5.39
CA ARG A 373 16.56 -29.62 4.67
C ARG A 373 16.56 -29.92 3.18
N CYS A 374 15.72 -29.22 2.45
CA CYS A 374 15.52 -29.45 1.03
C CYS A 374 15.37 -28.09 0.35
N LYS A 375 16.01 -27.88 -0.80
CA LYS A 375 15.77 -26.70 -1.62
C LYS A 375 14.73 -27.01 -2.69
N GLN A 376 13.90 -26.02 -3.02
CA GLN A 376 12.88 -26.17 -4.05
C GLN A 376 13.49 -26.69 -5.36
N GLY A 377 12.90 -27.74 -5.92
CA GLY A 377 13.38 -28.42 -7.12
C GLY A 377 14.39 -29.56 -6.90
N GLU A 378 15.03 -29.68 -5.72
CA GLU A 378 15.85 -30.86 -5.39
C GLU A 378 14.98 -32.09 -5.18
N LEU A 379 15.52 -33.30 -5.34
CA LEU A 379 14.76 -34.52 -5.05
C LEU A 379 14.68 -34.77 -3.54
N LEU A 380 13.48 -35.05 -3.05
CA LEU A 380 13.30 -35.49 -1.67
C LEU A 380 13.88 -36.91 -1.48
N PRO A 381 14.76 -37.13 -0.50
CA PRO A 381 15.35 -38.45 -0.27
C PRO A 381 14.33 -39.43 0.32
N ALA A 382 14.62 -40.72 0.21
CA ALA A 382 13.96 -41.72 1.05
C ALA A 382 14.31 -41.49 2.53
N SER A 383 13.37 -41.83 3.43
CA SER A 383 13.63 -41.80 4.87
C SER A 383 14.73 -42.79 5.23
N ARG A 384 15.69 -42.36 6.05
CA ARG A 384 16.76 -43.23 6.58
C ARG A 384 16.33 -44.03 7.80
N ARG A 385 15.17 -43.71 8.37
CA ARG A 385 14.62 -44.31 9.58
C ARG A 385 13.44 -45.22 9.33
N ALA A 386 12.80 -45.12 8.17
CA ALA A 386 11.77 -46.04 7.75
C ALA A 386 12.37 -47.43 7.48
N ASN A 387 11.66 -48.46 7.93
CA ASN A 387 11.92 -49.85 7.56
C ASN A 387 11.30 -50.15 6.19
N GLU A 388 11.65 -51.30 5.60
CA GLU A 388 11.28 -51.65 4.21
C GLU A 388 9.77 -51.58 3.96
N TRP A 389 8.93 -51.97 4.92
CA TRP A 389 7.47 -51.93 4.77
C TRP A 389 6.88 -50.52 4.81
N ALA A 390 7.52 -49.58 5.52
CA ALA A 390 7.03 -48.21 5.66
C ALA A 390 7.54 -47.29 4.54
N LEU A 391 8.56 -47.68 3.77
CA LEU A 391 9.20 -46.82 2.77
C LEU A 391 8.22 -46.18 1.78
N GLU A 392 7.25 -46.95 1.29
CA GLU A 392 6.22 -46.47 0.34
C GLU A 392 5.16 -45.57 1.00
N GLN A 393 5.02 -45.67 2.32
CA GLN A 393 4.07 -44.90 3.14
C GLN A 393 4.68 -43.60 3.66
N VAL A 394 6.00 -43.41 3.53
CA VAL A 394 6.65 -42.17 3.95
C VAL A 394 6.15 -40.99 3.13
N ARG A 395 5.80 -39.92 3.83
CA ARG A 395 5.52 -38.59 3.30
C ARG A 395 6.43 -37.58 3.99
N TRP A 396 6.94 -36.64 3.22
CA TRP A 396 7.59 -35.45 3.74
C TRP A 396 6.55 -34.35 3.90
N GLU A 397 6.47 -33.77 5.09
CA GLU A 397 5.62 -32.61 5.36
C GLU A 397 6.46 -31.40 5.77
N TRP A 398 6.22 -30.26 5.14
CA TRP A 398 6.98 -29.03 5.34
C TRP A 398 6.66 -28.42 6.70
N ILE A 399 7.71 -28.15 7.47
CA ILE A 399 7.61 -27.62 8.84
C ILE A 399 8.17 -26.20 8.96
N GLY A 400 8.53 -25.53 7.87
CA GLY A 400 8.96 -24.12 7.87
C GLY A 400 10.31 -23.91 7.18
N VAL A 401 10.71 -22.64 7.06
CA VAL A 401 12.03 -22.24 6.52
C VAL A 401 13.14 -22.51 7.52
#